data_AF-A0A250DFM7-F1
#
_entry.id   AF-A0A250DFM7-F1
#
_cell.length_a   1.000
_cell.length_b   1.000
_cell.length_c   1.000
_cell.angle_alpha   90.00
_cell.angle_beta   90.00
_cell.angle_gamma   90.00
#
_symmetry.space_group_name_H-M   'P 1'
#
loop_
_entity.id
_entity.type
_entity.pdbx_description
1 polymer ?
#
loop_
_entity_poly.entity_id
_entity_poly.type
_entity_poly.pdbx_seq_one_letter_code
_entity_poly.pdbx_strand_id
1 'polypeptide(L)'
;MKAKIIGAIPETQREGYNRKWEDAEEELGRSDFNTLFGHIRTVVRKAKAKETVLKEFEEHIHLIKTPTKFIDELLLPMAQAYGELSASAYSAPSHSDSVNEYLRWLNRLEFNDWVPPALAYAVRNREQPALMEAFFRGIERLAYCMLVTGQGVNDRIERFAKVTSEIESAADIFRPDSPLQLTPPEQLAFFEKLDGPIYDSLSAKARLPVLLRLDSLLSDGSARYEYPVISVEHVLPQRPKAESKWLEWFPDALVRASTIHRLGNLALLNRRKNSQASNWDFERKKKAYFRNGSVCPFAVTTQVLDKSVWNMEVVEARQRDLMQILDKHWKLGERKSMSDWLMDSI
;
A
#
# COMPACT_ATOMS: atom_id res chain seq x y z
N MET A 1 -15.49 19.77 -20.18
CA MET A 1 -16.34 19.62 -18.98
C MET A 1 -16.59 20.96 -18.29
N LYS A 2 -15.55 21.66 -17.78
CA LYS A 2 -15.65 22.99 -17.14
C LYS A 2 -16.60 23.96 -17.85
N ALA A 3 -16.36 24.24 -19.14
CA ALA A 3 -17.18 25.19 -19.92
C ALA A 3 -18.68 24.84 -19.94
N LYS A 4 -19.03 23.54 -19.96
CA LYS A 4 -20.42 23.07 -19.94
C LYS A 4 -21.07 23.26 -18.56
N ILE A 5 -20.35 22.93 -17.49
CA ILE A 5 -20.85 23.05 -16.11
C ILE A 5 -20.99 24.53 -15.72
N ILE A 6 -19.95 25.33 -15.95
CA ILE A 6 -19.97 26.78 -15.66
C ILE A 6 -20.98 27.51 -16.55
N GLY A 7 -21.09 27.15 -17.83
CA GLY A 7 -22.05 27.76 -18.75
C GLY A 7 -23.51 27.58 -18.32
N ALA A 8 -23.82 26.48 -17.61
CA ALA A 8 -25.15 26.19 -17.07
C ALA A 8 -25.47 26.94 -15.77
N ILE A 9 -24.52 27.67 -15.18
CA ILE A 9 -24.73 28.53 -14.00
C ILE A 9 -25.29 29.89 -14.45
N PRO A 10 -26.18 30.55 -13.67
CA PRO A 10 -26.62 31.91 -13.95
C PRO A 10 -25.46 32.89 -14.08
N GLU A 11 -25.53 33.80 -15.05
CA GLU A 11 -24.43 34.71 -15.42
C GLU A 11 -23.85 35.49 -14.23
N THR A 12 -24.70 35.94 -13.31
CA THR A 12 -24.33 36.66 -12.09
C THR A 12 -23.45 35.88 -11.13
N GLN A 13 -23.44 34.54 -11.21
CA GLN A 13 -22.65 33.67 -10.34
C GLN A 13 -21.48 33.00 -11.09
N ARG A 14 -21.47 33.04 -12.43
CA ARG A 14 -20.50 32.30 -13.26
C ARG A 14 -19.05 32.64 -12.90
N GLU A 15 -18.74 33.90 -12.73
CA GLU A 15 -17.37 34.34 -12.44
C GLU A 15 -16.86 33.78 -11.10
N GLY A 16 -17.71 33.79 -10.07
CA GLY A 16 -17.37 33.24 -8.76
C GLY A 16 -17.12 31.73 -8.80
N TYR A 17 -17.96 30.96 -9.51
CA TYR A 17 -17.75 29.53 -9.67
C TYR A 17 -16.61 29.18 -10.62
N ASN A 18 -16.33 30.03 -11.60
CA ASN A 18 -15.17 29.85 -12.47
C ASN A 18 -13.87 30.00 -11.67
N ARG A 19 -13.79 31.00 -10.78
CA ARG A 19 -12.67 31.17 -9.85
C ARG A 19 -12.52 29.98 -8.91
N LYS A 20 -13.58 29.56 -8.21
CA LYS A 20 -13.56 28.35 -7.36
C LYS A 20 -12.98 27.11 -8.08
N TRP A 21 -13.37 26.91 -9.34
CA TRP A 21 -12.86 25.81 -10.15
C TRP A 21 -11.38 25.98 -10.48
N GLU A 22 -10.96 27.18 -10.89
CA GLU A 22 -9.57 27.51 -11.22
C GLU A 22 -8.66 27.37 -10.02
N ASP A 23 -9.08 27.87 -8.85
CA ASP A 23 -8.34 27.77 -7.60
C ASP A 23 -8.08 26.30 -7.25
N ALA A 24 -9.11 25.43 -7.34
CA ALA A 24 -8.96 24.00 -7.08
C ALA A 24 -8.10 23.28 -8.13
N GLU A 25 -8.14 23.70 -9.40
CA GLU A 25 -7.28 23.16 -10.47
C GLU A 25 -5.82 23.59 -10.30
N GLU A 26 -5.59 24.82 -9.84
CA GLU A 26 -4.26 25.34 -9.54
C GLU A 26 -3.65 24.66 -8.32
N GLU A 27 -4.40 24.53 -7.23
CA GLU A 27 -3.94 23.90 -5.98
C GLU A 27 -3.57 22.43 -6.15
N LEU A 28 -4.39 21.65 -6.88
CA LEU A 28 -4.09 20.25 -7.18
C LEU A 28 -3.07 20.09 -8.31
N GLY A 29 -2.96 21.09 -9.18
CA GLY A 29 -2.31 20.96 -10.46
C GLY A 29 -3.17 20.22 -11.48
N ARG A 30 -3.02 20.63 -12.74
CA ARG A 30 -3.87 20.20 -13.86
C ARG A 30 -3.95 18.68 -14.06
N SER A 31 -2.86 17.95 -13.84
CA SER A 31 -2.85 16.50 -14.03
C SER A 31 -3.74 15.80 -13.00
N ASP A 32 -3.53 16.09 -11.73
CA ASP A 32 -4.24 15.46 -10.62
C ASP A 32 -5.69 15.92 -10.58
N PHE A 33 -5.97 17.19 -10.88
CA PHE A 33 -7.33 17.68 -11.06
C PHE A 33 -8.10 16.94 -12.15
N ASN A 34 -7.45 16.57 -13.27
CA ASN A 34 -8.10 15.75 -14.29
C ASN A 34 -8.32 14.30 -13.83
N THR A 35 -7.35 13.72 -13.11
CA THR A 35 -7.45 12.37 -12.53
C THR A 35 -8.60 12.28 -11.51
N LEU A 36 -8.82 13.33 -10.73
CA LEU A 36 -9.88 13.43 -9.73
C LEU A 36 -11.26 13.09 -10.31
N PHE A 37 -11.58 13.52 -11.53
CA PHE A 37 -12.88 13.20 -12.13
C PHE A 37 -13.09 11.69 -12.31
N GLY A 38 -12.04 10.93 -12.66
CA GLY A 38 -12.12 9.47 -12.70
C GLY A 38 -12.47 8.86 -11.33
N HIS A 39 -11.89 9.42 -10.26
CA HIS A 39 -12.20 9.02 -8.89
C HIS A 39 -13.61 9.43 -8.46
N ILE A 40 -14.03 10.69 -8.68
CA ILE A 40 -15.40 11.17 -8.42
C ILE A 40 -16.43 10.26 -9.09
N ARG A 41 -16.21 9.96 -10.38
CA ARG A 41 -17.09 9.04 -11.11
C ARG A 41 -17.13 7.67 -10.45
N THR A 42 -15.99 7.15 -10.00
CA THR A 42 -15.94 5.83 -9.37
C THR A 42 -16.64 5.82 -8.01
N VAL A 43 -16.55 6.92 -7.24
CA VAL A 43 -17.32 7.10 -6.00
C VAL A 43 -18.83 7.04 -6.28
N VAL A 44 -19.31 7.79 -7.28
CA VAL A 44 -20.74 7.84 -7.62
C VAL A 44 -21.24 6.53 -8.25
N ARG A 45 -20.43 5.92 -9.14
CA ARG A 45 -20.84 4.76 -9.93
C ARG A 45 -20.63 3.42 -9.25
N LYS A 46 -19.60 3.30 -8.40
CA LYS A 46 -19.17 2.04 -7.76
C LYS A 46 -19.02 0.89 -8.75
N ALA A 47 -18.56 1.19 -9.96
CA ALA A 47 -18.45 0.22 -11.05
C ALA A 47 -17.19 0.48 -11.87
N LYS A 48 -16.83 -0.41 -12.80
CA LYS A 48 -15.76 -0.14 -13.77
C LYS A 48 -16.19 0.91 -14.79
N ALA A 49 -15.25 1.74 -15.26
CA ALA A 49 -15.48 2.65 -16.39
C ALA A 49 -15.77 1.85 -17.66
N LYS A 50 -16.88 2.17 -18.35
CA LYS A 50 -17.26 1.52 -19.62
C LYS A 50 -17.13 2.46 -20.81
N GLU A 51 -17.07 3.76 -20.55
CA GLU A 51 -17.14 4.84 -21.52
C GLU A 51 -16.19 5.98 -21.10
N THR A 52 -16.13 7.05 -21.90
CA THR A 52 -15.37 8.25 -21.50
C THR A 52 -15.91 8.85 -20.20
N VAL A 53 -15.01 9.44 -19.40
CA VAL A 53 -15.38 10.12 -18.14
C VAL A 53 -16.51 11.13 -18.37
N LEU A 54 -16.43 11.93 -19.43
CA LEU A 54 -17.47 12.92 -19.75
C LEU A 54 -18.84 12.29 -19.96
N LYS A 55 -18.93 11.20 -20.75
CA LYS A 55 -20.21 10.52 -21.03
C LYS A 55 -20.81 9.92 -19.77
N GLU A 56 -19.99 9.24 -18.96
CA GLU A 56 -20.47 8.64 -17.71
C GLU A 56 -20.85 9.68 -16.66
N PHE A 57 -20.18 10.85 -16.65
CA PHE A 57 -20.59 12.00 -15.83
C PHE A 57 -22.01 12.44 -16.21
N GLU A 58 -22.28 12.63 -17.50
CA GLU A 58 -23.59 13.10 -17.99
C GLU A 58 -24.72 12.10 -17.73
N GLU A 59 -24.45 10.81 -17.88
CA GLU A 59 -25.45 9.75 -17.72
C GLU A 59 -25.78 9.45 -16.25
N HIS A 60 -24.80 9.62 -15.34
CA HIS A 60 -24.91 9.02 -14.00
C HIS A 60 -24.64 9.95 -12.83
N ILE A 61 -24.04 11.12 -13.05
CA ILE A 61 -23.80 12.08 -11.96
C ILE A 61 -24.89 13.15 -12.04
N HIS A 62 -26.03 12.88 -11.41
CA HIS A 62 -27.20 13.76 -11.44
C HIS A 62 -26.93 15.16 -10.90
N LEU A 63 -25.98 15.31 -9.96
CA LEU A 63 -25.55 16.58 -9.40
C LEU A 63 -25.07 17.58 -10.47
N ILE A 64 -24.57 17.12 -11.62
CA ILE A 64 -24.17 17.99 -12.74
C ILE A 64 -25.35 18.81 -13.27
N LYS A 65 -26.59 18.33 -13.09
CA LYS A 65 -27.82 19.08 -13.43
C LYS A 65 -28.09 20.25 -12.48
N THR A 66 -27.42 20.28 -11.34
CA THR A 66 -27.36 21.40 -10.40
C THR A 66 -25.90 21.84 -10.24
N PRO A 67 -25.33 22.56 -11.22
CA PRO A 67 -23.89 22.81 -11.32
C PRO A 67 -23.26 23.44 -10.08
N THR A 68 -23.97 24.33 -9.40
CA THR A 68 -23.50 24.98 -8.16
C THR A 68 -23.32 23.96 -7.04
N LYS A 69 -24.31 23.09 -6.82
CA LYS A 69 -24.23 21.98 -5.86
C LYS A 69 -23.16 20.97 -6.25
N PHE A 70 -23.01 20.66 -7.53
CA PHE A 70 -21.91 19.80 -7.98
C PHE A 70 -20.55 20.38 -7.58
N ILE A 71 -20.35 21.68 -7.78
CA ILE A 71 -19.09 22.32 -7.42
C ILE A 71 -18.90 22.32 -5.89
N ASP A 72 -19.89 22.83 -5.15
CA ASP A 72 -19.75 23.08 -3.71
C ASP A 72 -19.84 21.82 -2.85
N GLU A 73 -20.70 20.85 -3.21
CA GLU A 73 -20.97 19.66 -2.38
C GLU A 73 -20.16 18.43 -2.81
N LEU A 74 -19.59 18.42 -4.02
CA LEU A 74 -18.88 17.25 -4.56
C LEU A 74 -17.47 17.57 -5.04
N LEU A 75 -17.30 18.48 -6.00
CA LEU A 75 -16.00 18.74 -6.61
C LEU A 75 -15.00 19.34 -5.61
N LEU A 76 -15.35 20.44 -4.95
CA LEU A 76 -14.41 21.13 -4.06
C LEU A 76 -14.03 20.30 -2.82
N PRO A 77 -14.98 19.64 -2.11
CA PRO A 77 -14.61 18.78 -0.99
C PRO A 77 -13.74 17.60 -1.40
N MET A 78 -14.03 16.97 -2.56
CA MET A 78 -13.20 15.87 -3.06
C MET A 78 -11.85 16.37 -3.58
N ALA A 79 -11.75 17.58 -4.12
CA ALA A 79 -10.49 18.18 -4.54
C ALA A 79 -9.57 18.42 -3.33
N GLN A 80 -10.11 19.03 -2.27
CA GLN A 80 -9.37 19.22 -1.02
C GLN A 80 -8.90 17.88 -0.45
N ALA A 81 -9.80 16.91 -0.30
CA ALA A 81 -9.46 15.59 0.21
C ALA A 81 -8.39 14.93 -0.67
N TYR A 82 -8.53 14.99 -1.99
CA TYR A 82 -7.56 14.36 -2.90
C TYR A 82 -6.17 14.95 -2.77
N GLY A 83 -6.06 16.27 -2.60
CA GLY A 83 -4.77 16.94 -2.36
C GLY A 83 -4.11 16.49 -1.07
N GLU A 84 -4.87 16.36 0.03
CA GLU A 84 -4.36 15.83 1.29
C GLU A 84 -3.89 14.37 1.16
N LEU A 85 -4.68 13.53 0.47
CA LEU A 85 -4.38 12.11 0.29
C LEU A 85 -3.15 11.90 -0.60
N SER A 86 -3.06 12.59 -1.74
CA SER A 86 -1.96 12.46 -2.69
C SER A 86 -0.64 12.97 -2.11
N ALA A 87 -0.69 14.08 -1.35
CA ALA A 87 0.48 14.65 -0.68
C ALA A 87 0.84 13.94 0.63
N SER A 88 0.00 13.03 1.13
CA SER A 88 0.13 12.47 2.49
C SER A 88 0.24 13.56 3.56
N ALA A 89 -0.65 14.55 3.45
CA ALA A 89 -0.64 15.81 4.18
C ALA A 89 -1.95 16.05 4.96
N TYR A 90 -2.62 14.98 5.40
CA TYR A 90 -3.76 15.09 6.30
C TYR A 90 -3.34 15.80 7.59
N SER A 91 -4.13 16.78 8.03
CA SER A 91 -3.83 17.63 9.18
C SER A 91 -5.01 17.65 10.15
N ALA A 92 -4.70 17.39 11.42
CA ALA A 92 -5.64 17.36 12.52
C ALA A 92 -4.90 17.55 13.86
N PRO A 93 -5.61 17.89 14.96
CA PRO A 93 -4.97 18.04 16.27
C PRO A 93 -4.31 16.78 16.83
N SER A 94 -4.65 15.60 16.29
CA SER A 94 -4.13 14.29 16.70
C SER A 94 -4.15 13.32 15.53
N HIS A 95 -3.43 12.20 15.64
CA HIS A 95 -3.41 11.10 14.65
C HIS A 95 -2.89 11.43 13.24
N SER A 96 -2.53 12.69 12.92
CA SER A 96 -2.04 13.08 11.60
C SER A 96 -0.83 12.30 11.12
N ASP A 97 0.17 12.09 11.99
CA ASP A 97 1.39 11.36 11.61
C ASP A 97 1.09 9.91 11.23
N SER A 98 0.20 9.26 11.97
CA SER A 98 -0.20 7.87 11.70
C SER A 98 -1.00 7.76 10.40
N VAL A 99 -1.99 8.64 10.18
CA VAL A 99 -2.75 8.70 8.92
C VAL A 99 -1.81 8.96 7.74
N ASN A 100 -0.91 9.94 7.86
CA ASN A 100 0.04 10.28 6.82
C ASN A 100 1.06 9.16 6.56
N GLU A 101 1.41 8.36 7.57
CA GLU A 101 2.21 7.16 7.36
C GLU A 101 1.46 6.16 6.48
N TYR A 102 0.21 5.81 6.79
CA TYR A 102 -0.59 4.92 5.95
C TYR A 102 -0.76 5.46 4.53
N LEU A 103 -0.98 6.76 4.36
CA LEU A 103 -1.07 7.41 3.05
C LEU A 103 0.22 7.27 2.25
N ARG A 104 1.39 7.50 2.87
CA ARG A 104 2.68 7.30 2.20
C ARG A 104 2.86 5.87 1.69
N TRP A 105 2.36 4.88 2.42
CA TRP A 105 2.44 3.47 2.01
C TRP A 105 1.43 3.08 0.94
N LEU A 106 0.23 3.66 0.98
CA LEU A 106 -0.79 3.51 -0.06
C LEU A 106 -0.36 4.18 -1.38
N ASN A 107 0.23 5.37 -1.32
CA ASN A 107 0.75 6.10 -2.48
C ASN A 107 1.98 5.44 -3.14
N ARG A 108 2.60 4.47 -2.47
CA ARG A 108 3.68 3.63 -3.04
C ARG A 108 3.15 2.45 -3.86
N LEU A 109 1.85 2.14 -3.76
CA LEU A 109 1.24 1.07 -4.53
C LEU A 109 1.18 1.48 -6.01
N GLU A 110 1.33 0.51 -6.90
CA GLU A 110 1.24 0.74 -8.34
C GLU A 110 -0.19 0.99 -8.85
N PHE A 111 -1.19 0.77 -7.99
CA PHE A 111 -2.60 0.93 -8.30
C PHE A 111 -3.25 1.92 -7.35
N ASN A 112 -4.30 2.58 -7.83
CA ASN A 112 -5.03 3.63 -7.13
C ASN A 112 -6.52 3.29 -6.92
N ASP A 113 -6.89 2.01 -7.06
CA ASP A 113 -8.26 1.51 -6.86
C ASP A 113 -8.78 1.77 -5.43
N TRP A 114 -7.88 2.01 -4.47
CA TRP A 114 -8.18 2.38 -3.08
C TRP A 114 -8.57 3.85 -2.89
N VAL A 115 -8.27 4.73 -3.85
CA VAL A 115 -8.52 6.19 -3.73
C VAL A 115 -10.01 6.53 -3.65
N PRO A 116 -10.92 5.95 -4.46
CA PRO A 116 -12.35 6.25 -4.36
C PRO A 116 -12.95 6.03 -2.97
N PRO A 117 -12.82 4.86 -2.30
CA PRO A 117 -13.31 4.72 -0.93
C PRO A 117 -12.59 5.66 0.05
N ALA A 118 -11.30 5.96 -0.15
CA ALA A 118 -10.59 6.91 0.69
C ALA A 118 -11.13 8.35 0.58
N LEU A 119 -11.43 8.82 -0.63
CA LEU A 119 -12.08 10.11 -0.85
C LEU A 119 -13.48 10.15 -0.22
N ALA A 120 -14.28 9.11 -0.46
CA ALA A 120 -15.62 9.02 0.10
C ALA A 120 -15.61 9.07 1.64
N TYR A 121 -14.62 8.43 2.27
CA TYR A 121 -14.47 8.43 3.71
C TYR A 121 -13.95 9.77 4.25
N ALA A 122 -12.89 10.32 3.64
CA ALA A 122 -12.25 11.55 4.08
C ALA A 122 -13.21 12.74 4.06
N VAL A 123 -13.97 12.92 2.97
CA VAL A 123 -14.96 14.01 2.85
C VAL A 123 -16.01 13.95 3.97
N ARG A 124 -16.34 12.76 4.48
CA ARG A 124 -17.35 12.56 5.52
C ARG A 124 -16.79 12.60 6.94
N ASN A 125 -15.52 12.23 7.14
CA ASN A 125 -14.96 11.95 8.46
C ASN A 125 -13.64 12.68 8.78
N ARG A 126 -13.19 13.62 7.94
CA ARG A 126 -11.89 14.31 8.15
C ARG A 126 -11.74 14.97 9.52
N GLU A 127 -12.83 15.46 10.11
CA GLU A 127 -12.86 16.08 11.44
C GLU A 127 -12.86 15.07 12.59
N GLN A 128 -12.75 13.77 12.30
CA GLN A 128 -12.73 12.67 13.26
C GLN A 128 -11.40 11.90 13.16
N PRO A 129 -10.31 12.38 13.78
CA PRO A 129 -8.97 11.88 13.49
C PRO A 129 -8.75 10.41 13.87
N ALA A 130 -9.38 9.94 14.95
CA ALA A 130 -9.33 8.53 15.34
C ALA A 130 -10.01 7.60 14.32
N LEU A 131 -11.13 8.05 13.72
CA LEU A 131 -11.80 7.32 12.65
C LEU A 131 -10.98 7.31 11.36
N MET A 132 -10.35 8.44 11.02
CA MET A 132 -9.43 8.53 9.90
C MET A 132 -8.26 7.54 10.05
N GLU A 133 -7.62 7.48 11.22
CA GLU A 133 -6.56 6.49 11.46
C GLU A 133 -7.08 5.05 11.31
N ALA A 134 -8.20 4.73 11.96
CA ALA A 134 -8.78 3.39 11.91
C ALA A 134 -9.08 2.95 10.47
N PHE A 135 -9.64 3.86 9.65
CA PHE A 135 -9.93 3.60 8.25
C PHE A 135 -8.66 3.42 7.42
N PHE A 136 -7.68 4.32 7.52
CA PHE A 136 -6.46 4.23 6.71
C PHE A 136 -5.60 3.02 7.07
N ARG A 137 -5.60 2.60 8.34
CA ARG A 137 -5.03 1.31 8.76
C ARG A 137 -5.74 0.12 8.10
N GLY A 138 -7.07 0.14 8.05
CA GLY A 138 -7.88 -0.91 7.44
C GLY A 138 -7.68 -1.00 5.92
N ILE A 139 -7.69 0.14 5.23
CA ILE A 139 -7.56 0.16 3.77
C ILE A 139 -6.13 -0.17 3.31
N GLU A 140 -5.10 0.20 4.09
CA GLU A 140 -3.71 -0.24 3.86
C GLU A 140 -3.60 -1.76 3.95
N ARG A 141 -4.14 -2.36 5.02
CA ARG A 141 -4.21 -3.81 5.19
C ARG A 141 -4.89 -4.50 4.00
N LEU A 142 -6.06 -4.00 3.57
CA LEU A 142 -6.79 -4.55 2.42
C LEU A 142 -5.98 -4.44 1.12
N ALA A 143 -5.40 -3.27 0.85
CA ALA A 143 -4.64 -3.02 -0.37
C ALA A 143 -3.35 -3.86 -0.44
N TYR A 144 -2.63 -4.01 0.68
CA TYR A 144 -1.45 -4.88 0.73
C TYR A 144 -1.80 -6.37 0.61
N CYS A 145 -2.93 -6.81 1.18
CA CYS A 145 -3.43 -8.17 0.96
C CYS A 145 -3.66 -8.43 -0.53
N MET A 146 -4.35 -7.52 -1.23
CA MET A 146 -4.59 -7.63 -2.68
C MET A 146 -3.30 -7.62 -3.50
N LEU A 147 -2.33 -6.77 -3.12
CA LEU A 147 -1.01 -6.70 -3.77
C LEU A 147 -0.25 -8.02 -3.63
N VAL A 148 -0.19 -8.58 -2.42
CA VAL A 148 0.60 -9.77 -2.10
C VAL A 148 -0.05 -11.05 -2.63
N THR A 149 -1.38 -11.14 -2.57
CA THR A 149 -2.13 -12.27 -3.13
C THR A 149 -2.32 -12.17 -4.64
N GLY A 150 -1.94 -11.04 -5.27
CA GLY A 150 -1.95 -10.86 -6.72
C GLY A 150 -3.34 -10.69 -7.32
N GLN A 151 -4.29 -10.11 -6.57
CA GLN A 151 -5.65 -9.91 -7.04
C GLN A 151 -5.71 -9.00 -8.28
N GLY A 152 -6.53 -9.39 -9.24
CA GLY A 152 -6.67 -8.69 -10.52
C GLY A 152 -7.38 -7.34 -10.36
N VAL A 153 -7.20 -6.47 -11.35
CA VAL A 153 -7.82 -5.13 -11.34
C VAL A 153 -9.34 -5.17 -11.19
N ASN A 154 -10.01 -6.18 -11.75
CA ASN A 154 -11.46 -6.31 -11.63
C ASN A 154 -11.88 -6.64 -10.18
N ASP A 155 -11.20 -7.58 -9.52
CA ASP A 155 -11.48 -7.98 -8.13
C ASP A 155 -11.26 -6.80 -7.18
N ARG A 156 -10.17 -6.04 -7.38
CA ARG A 156 -9.88 -4.84 -6.59
C ARG A 156 -10.96 -3.78 -6.77
N ILE A 157 -11.32 -3.44 -8.01
CA ILE A 157 -12.39 -2.47 -8.30
C ILE A 157 -13.69 -2.90 -7.64
N GLU A 158 -14.07 -4.17 -7.74
CA GLU A 158 -15.30 -4.68 -7.13
C GLU A 158 -15.27 -4.56 -5.60
N ARG A 159 -14.17 -4.97 -4.96
CA ARG A 159 -14.06 -4.91 -3.49
C ARG A 159 -14.04 -3.47 -2.98
N PHE A 160 -13.27 -2.58 -3.60
CA PHE A 160 -13.24 -1.16 -3.21
C PHE A 160 -14.56 -0.44 -3.51
N ALA A 161 -15.30 -0.86 -4.54
CA ALA A 161 -16.66 -0.37 -4.79
C ALA A 161 -17.65 -0.80 -3.69
N LYS A 162 -17.53 -2.02 -3.14
CA LYS A 162 -18.31 -2.46 -1.98
C LYS A 162 -18.00 -1.62 -0.74
N VAL A 163 -16.71 -1.37 -0.45
CA VAL A 163 -16.29 -0.46 0.63
C VAL A 163 -16.88 0.94 0.44
N THR A 164 -16.77 1.49 -0.77
CA THR A 164 -17.33 2.81 -1.10
C THR A 164 -18.84 2.85 -0.89
N SER A 165 -19.55 1.79 -1.29
CA SER A 165 -21.01 1.70 -1.14
C SER A 165 -21.44 1.76 0.33
N GLU A 166 -20.75 1.04 1.21
CA GLU A 166 -21.03 1.06 2.65
C GLU A 166 -20.74 2.41 3.31
N ILE A 167 -19.68 3.09 2.89
CA ILE A 167 -19.36 4.45 3.34
C ILE A 167 -20.48 5.41 2.95
N GLU A 168 -20.96 5.33 1.71
CA GLU A 168 -22.00 6.24 1.22
C GLU A 168 -23.36 5.98 1.86
N SER A 169 -23.65 4.73 2.26
CA SER A 169 -24.86 4.37 3.00
C SER A 169 -24.73 4.60 4.51
N ALA A 170 -23.63 5.19 4.98
CA ALA A 170 -23.33 5.39 6.40
C ALA A 170 -23.38 4.09 7.23
N ALA A 171 -23.04 2.95 6.63
CA ALA A 171 -22.90 1.69 7.35
C ALA A 171 -21.63 1.70 8.22
N ASP A 172 -21.62 0.90 9.28
CA ASP A 172 -20.41 0.69 10.08
C ASP A 172 -19.42 -0.18 9.31
N ILE A 173 -18.37 0.42 8.73
CA ILE A 173 -17.33 -0.28 7.97
C ILE A 173 -16.28 -0.98 8.86
N PHE A 174 -16.36 -0.85 10.19
CA PHE A 174 -15.42 -1.46 11.12
C PHE A 174 -15.91 -2.81 11.66
N ARG A 175 -17.17 -3.16 11.40
CA ARG A 175 -17.72 -4.48 11.73
C ARG A 175 -16.95 -5.62 11.04
N PRO A 176 -16.90 -6.83 11.64
CA PRO A 176 -16.09 -7.94 11.13
C PRO A 176 -16.41 -8.40 9.71
N ASP A 177 -17.67 -8.29 9.28
CA ASP A 177 -18.15 -8.70 7.95
C ASP A 177 -18.03 -7.60 6.87
N SER A 178 -17.55 -6.40 7.22
CA SER A 178 -17.41 -5.33 6.24
C SER A 178 -16.41 -5.70 5.12
N PRO A 179 -16.64 -5.28 3.87
CA PRO A 179 -15.67 -5.37 2.78
C PRO A 179 -14.32 -4.70 3.08
N LEU A 180 -14.22 -3.84 4.10
CA LEU A 180 -12.93 -3.30 4.55
C LEU A 180 -12.06 -4.35 5.25
N GLN A 181 -12.68 -5.37 5.87
CA GLN A 181 -11.98 -6.41 6.63
C GLN A 181 -11.51 -7.54 5.72
N LEU A 182 -10.40 -8.18 6.08
CA LEU A 182 -9.99 -9.46 5.51
C LEU A 182 -10.72 -10.60 6.21
N THR A 183 -11.32 -11.47 5.42
CA THR A 183 -11.87 -12.76 5.88
C THR A 183 -10.75 -13.68 6.40
N PRO A 184 -11.04 -14.65 7.27
CA PRO A 184 -10.04 -15.62 7.74
C PRO A 184 -9.25 -16.33 6.63
N PRO A 185 -9.86 -16.75 5.50
CA PRO A 185 -9.10 -17.32 4.38
C PRO A 185 -8.21 -16.31 3.66
N GLU A 186 -8.63 -15.05 3.55
CA GLU A 186 -7.77 -13.98 2.99
C GLU A 186 -6.57 -13.72 3.91
N GLN A 187 -6.78 -13.71 5.24
CA GLN A 187 -5.69 -13.59 6.20
C GLN A 187 -4.69 -14.75 6.07
N LEU A 188 -5.19 -15.99 5.88
CA LEU A 188 -4.34 -17.15 5.67
C LEU A 188 -3.53 -17.03 4.37
N ALA A 189 -4.21 -16.75 3.25
CA ALA A 189 -3.55 -16.60 1.95
C ALA A 189 -2.49 -15.47 1.96
N PHE A 190 -2.78 -14.37 2.66
CA PHE A 190 -1.83 -13.28 2.82
C PHE A 190 -0.62 -13.73 3.65
N PHE A 191 -0.85 -14.38 4.80
CA PHE A 191 0.21 -14.90 5.64
C PHE A 191 1.11 -15.90 4.92
N GLU A 192 0.53 -16.89 4.22
CA GLU A 192 1.28 -17.92 3.49
C GLU A 192 2.16 -17.35 2.37
N LYS A 193 1.66 -16.33 1.65
CA LYS A 193 2.45 -15.63 0.63
C LYS A 193 3.65 -14.89 1.23
N LEU A 194 3.49 -14.27 2.39
CA LEU A 194 4.58 -13.58 3.09
C LEU A 194 5.60 -14.57 3.69
N ASP A 195 5.11 -15.68 4.25
CA ASP A 195 5.97 -16.68 4.91
C ASP A 195 6.73 -17.56 3.91
N GLY A 196 6.19 -17.73 2.71
CA GLY A 196 6.75 -18.57 1.64
C GLY A 196 7.94 -17.95 0.88
N PRO A 197 8.30 -18.55 -0.27
CA PRO A 197 9.36 -18.04 -1.13
C PRO A 197 8.89 -16.79 -1.89
N ILE A 198 9.24 -15.59 -1.41
CA ILE A 198 8.72 -14.31 -1.90
C ILE A 198 9.03 -14.06 -3.38
N TYR A 199 10.18 -14.54 -3.87
CA TYR A 199 10.54 -14.36 -5.29
C TYR A 199 9.75 -15.25 -6.25
N ASP A 200 9.17 -16.34 -5.76
CA ASP A 200 8.36 -17.25 -6.56
C ASP A 200 6.88 -16.91 -6.44
N SER A 201 6.47 -16.39 -5.27
CA SER A 201 5.08 -16.20 -4.91
C SER A 201 4.53 -14.78 -5.11
N LEU A 202 5.39 -13.75 -5.02
CA LEU A 202 5.03 -12.34 -5.20
C LEU A 202 5.55 -11.80 -6.53
N SER A 203 4.77 -10.91 -7.16
CA SER A 203 5.22 -10.15 -8.32
C SER A 203 6.42 -9.27 -7.96
N ALA A 204 7.28 -8.95 -8.93
CA ALA A 204 8.41 -8.04 -8.70
C ALA A 204 7.98 -6.68 -8.09
N LYS A 205 6.74 -6.26 -8.39
CA LYS A 205 6.12 -5.03 -7.95
C LYS A 205 5.63 -5.09 -6.49
N ALA A 206 5.33 -6.27 -5.96
CA ALA A 206 4.92 -6.46 -4.58
C ALA A 206 6.11 -6.62 -3.61
N ARG A 207 7.23 -7.20 -4.08
CA ARG A 207 8.40 -7.53 -3.22
C ARG A 207 8.96 -6.31 -2.52
N LEU A 208 9.30 -5.26 -3.27
CA LEU A 208 9.95 -4.08 -2.70
C LEU A 208 9.04 -3.31 -1.73
N PRO A 209 7.75 -3.02 -2.04
CA PRO A 209 6.83 -2.43 -1.08
C PRO A 209 6.70 -3.21 0.23
N VAL A 210 6.59 -4.54 0.18
CA VAL A 210 6.49 -5.38 1.39
C VAL A 210 7.75 -5.26 2.25
N LEU A 211 8.93 -5.39 1.66
CA LEU A 211 10.18 -5.29 2.42
C LEU A 211 10.42 -3.89 2.99
N LEU A 212 10.05 -2.84 2.24
CA LEU A 212 10.12 -1.47 2.73
C LEU A 212 9.14 -1.22 3.88
N ARG A 213 7.92 -1.78 3.79
CA ARG A 213 6.94 -1.68 4.88
C ARG A 213 7.45 -2.37 6.14
N LEU A 214 8.01 -3.58 6.00
CA LEU A 214 8.65 -4.30 7.09
C LEU A 214 9.80 -3.50 7.74
N ASP A 215 10.68 -2.93 6.93
CA ASP A 215 11.79 -2.10 7.41
C ASP A 215 11.30 -0.85 8.17
N SER A 216 10.18 -0.28 7.74
CA SER A 216 9.55 0.87 8.40
C SER A 216 9.02 0.48 9.77
N LEU A 217 8.37 -0.67 9.88
CA LEU A 217 7.84 -1.19 11.13
C LEU A 217 8.96 -1.55 12.12
N LEU A 218 10.13 -1.98 11.61
CA LEU A 218 11.32 -2.22 12.43
C LEU A 218 11.99 -0.94 12.94
N SER A 219 11.78 0.19 12.25
CA SER A 219 12.39 1.48 12.57
C SER A 219 11.42 2.43 13.28
N ASP A 220 10.35 1.92 13.90
CA ASP A 220 9.28 2.70 14.52
C ASP A 220 8.68 3.79 13.60
N GLY A 221 8.67 3.55 12.28
CA GLY A 221 8.17 4.51 11.28
C GLY A 221 9.08 5.70 11.01
N SER A 222 10.24 5.82 11.67
CA SER A 222 11.15 6.96 11.51
C SER A 222 11.98 6.91 10.23
N ALA A 223 11.98 5.78 9.52
CA ALA A 223 12.79 5.57 8.33
C ALA A 223 12.27 6.41 7.14
N ARG A 224 13.14 7.25 6.59
CA ARG A 224 12.89 7.99 5.33
C ARG A 224 13.58 7.31 4.17
N TYR A 225 12.80 6.78 3.24
CA TYR A 225 13.28 6.07 2.04
C TYR A 225 13.45 7.01 0.85
N GLU A 226 14.38 7.97 0.97
CA GLU A 226 14.69 8.98 -0.06
C GLU A 226 15.83 8.53 -1.00
N TYR A 227 16.03 7.22 -1.16
CA TYR A 227 17.09 6.71 -2.03
C TYR A 227 16.57 6.47 -3.46
N PRO A 228 17.28 6.95 -4.50
CA PRO A 228 16.79 6.91 -5.87
C PRO A 228 16.60 5.49 -6.41
N VAL A 229 17.35 4.49 -5.91
CA VAL A 229 17.16 3.08 -6.28
C VAL A 229 17.48 2.15 -5.10
N ILE A 230 16.44 1.58 -4.50
CA ILE A 230 16.51 0.53 -3.49
C ILE A 230 16.38 -0.84 -4.19
N SER A 231 17.11 -1.83 -3.70
CA SER A 231 17.13 -3.19 -4.22
C SER A 231 17.08 -4.19 -3.08
N VAL A 232 16.49 -5.35 -3.36
CA VAL A 232 16.48 -6.48 -2.44
C VAL A 232 17.75 -7.30 -2.65
N GLU A 233 18.43 -7.63 -1.56
CA GLU A 233 19.63 -8.46 -1.51
C GLU A 233 19.31 -9.82 -0.89
N HIS A 234 19.91 -10.87 -1.45
CA HIS A 234 19.89 -12.22 -0.90
C HIS A 234 21.15 -12.42 -0.07
N VAL A 235 21.04 -12.50 1.26
CA VAL A 235 22.22 -12.67 2.12
C VAL A 235 22.94 -13.98 1.78
N LEU A 236 22.26 -15.12 1.93
CA LEU A 236 22.60 -16.38 1.24
C LEU A 236 22.31 -16.17 -0.26
N PRO A 237 23.34 -16.16 -1.14
CA PRO A 237 23.15 -15.90 -2.55
C PRO A 237 22.35 -17.01 -3.25
N GLN A 238 21.65 -16.65 -4.32
CA GLN A 238 20.91 -17.61 -5.16
C GLN A 238 21.83 -18.67 -5.81
N ARG A 239 23.08 -18.31 -6.09
CA ARG A 239 24.10 -19.20 -6.69
C ARG A 239 25.38 -19.15 -5.85
N PRO A 240 25.44 -19.85 -4.71
CA PRO A 240 26.65 -19.93 -3.89
C PRO A 240 27.77 -20.65 -4.67
N LYS A 241 29.04 -20.32 -4.38
CA LYS A 241 30.19 -21.00 -4.98
C LYS A 241 30.37 -22.39 -4.35
N ALA A 242 30.87 -23.35 -5.11
CA ALA A 242 31.04 -24.75 -4.67
C ALA A 242 31.90 -24.91 -3.40
N GLU A 243 32.89 -24.04 -3.20
CA GLU A 243 33.79 -24.07 -2.04
C GLU A 243 33.50 -22.95 -1.03
N SER A 244 32.31 -22.35 -1.09
CA SER A 244 31.94 -21.28 -0.16
C SER A 244 31.41 -21.82 1.15
N LYS A 245 31.60 -21.04 2.22
CA LYS A 245 31.03 -21.30 3.55
C LYS A 245 29.50 -21.44 3.53
N TRP A 246 28.85 -20.91 2.49
CA TRP A 246 27.42 -21.10 2.25
C TRP A 246 27.02 -22.57 2.09
N LEU A 247 27.84 -23.41 1.44
CA LEU A 247 27.54 -24.84 1.28
C LEU A 247 27.89 -25.66 2.53
N GLU A 248 28.75 -25.14 3.40
CA GLU A 248 28.95 -25.71 4.74
C GLU A 248 27.75 -25.42 5.65
N TRP A 249 27.22 -24.20 5.63
CA TRP A 249 26.05 -23.81 6.41
C TRP A 249 24.72 -24.34 5.87
N PHE A 250 24.65 -24.60 4.56
CA PHE A 250 23.48 -25.15 3.88
C PHE A 250 23.89 -26.29 2.94
N PRO A 251 24.29 -27.46 3.47
CA PRO A 251 24.75 -28.58 2.65
C PRO A 251 23.62 -29.19 1.82
N ASP A 252 22.42 -29.31 2.39
CA ASP A 252 21.24 -29.84 1.71
C ASP A 252 20.71 -28.84 0.67
N ALA A 253 20.62 -29.29 -0.59
CA ALA A 253 20.19 -28.44 -1.70
C ALA A 253 18.70 -28.06 -1.64
N LEU A 254 17.83 -28.93 -1.14
CA LEU A 254 16.40 -28.67 -1.00
C LEU A 254 16.13 -27.65 0.11
N VAL A 255 16.79 -27.81 1.27
CA VAL A 255 16.72 -26.84 2.37
C VAL A 255 17.24 -25.48 1.92
N ARG A 256 18.36 -25.47 1.19
CA ARG A 256 18.93 -24.22 0.69
C ARG A 256 17.99 -23.53 -0.31
N ALA A 257 17.40 -24.29 -1.24
CA ALA A 257 16.44 -23.76 -2.22
C ALA A 257 15.18 -23.16 -1.54
N SER A 258 14.64 -23.83 -0.52
CA SER A 258 13.47 -23.33 0.22
C SER A 258 13.78 -22.12 1.11
N THR A 259 15.05 -21.88 1.43
CA THR A 259 15.50 -20.78 2.30
C THR A 259 15.83 -19.49 1.52
N ILE A 260 16.41 -19.62 0.33
CA ILE A 260 16.97 -18.49 -0.44
C ILE A 260 15.97 -17.34 -0.59
N HIS A 261 14.70 -17.64 -0.86
CA HIS A 261 13.70 -16.63 -1.20
C HIS A 261 12.81 -16.17 -0.03
N ARG A 262 13.08 -16.59 1.22
CA ARG A 262 12.28 -16.22 2.39
C ARG A 262 12.73 -14.89 3.01
N LEU A 263 11.83 -14.15 3.66
CA LEU A 263 12.12 -12.86 4.32
C LEU A 263 13.35 -12.92 5.24
N GLY A 264 13.48 -14.01 5.99
CA GLY A 264 14.60 -14.27 6.89
C GLY A 264 15.97 -14.21 6.20
N ASN A 265 16.04 -14.44 4.89
CA ASN A 265 17.26 -14.34 4.08
C ASN A 265 17.40 -13.03 3.29
N LEU A 266 16.36 -12.18 3.28
CA LEU A 266 16.35 -10.95 2.48
C LEU A 266 16.79 -9.74 3.28
N ALA A 267 17.47 -8.83 2.59
CA ALA A 267 17.91 -7.53 3.08
C ALA A 267 17.58 -6.42 2.07
N LEU A 268 17.59 -5.17 2.52
CA LEU A 268 17.46 -3.99 1.67
C LEU A 268 18.81 -3.28 1.52
N LEU A 269 19.17 -2.96 0.27
CA LEU A 269 20.39 -2.22 -0.05
C LEU A 269 20.12 -1.20 -1.14
N ASN A 270 20.94 -0.15 -1.20
CA ASN A 270 21.01 0.63 -2.42
C ASN A 270 21.61 -0.23 -3.56
N ARG A 271 21.20 0.04 -4.81
CA ARG A 271 21.61 -0.78 -5.97
C ARG A 271 23.14 -0.87 -6.15
N ARG A 272 23.86 0.19 -5.82
CA ARG A 272 25.34 0.25 -5.93
C ARG A 272 26.05 -0.64 -4.90
N LYS A 273 25.54 -0.74 -3.67
CA LYS A 273 26.07 -1.63 -2.63
C LYS A 273 25.70 -3.08 -2.94
N ASN A 274 24.50 -3.32 -3.46
CA ASN A 274 24.06 -4.66 -3.87
C ASN A 274 24.96 -5.25 -4.97
N SER A 275 25.26 -4.48 -6.03
CA SER A 275 26.16 -4.95 -7.09
C SER A 275 27.58 -5.26 -6.60
N GLN A 276 28.04 -4.63 -5.52
CA GLN A 276 29.33 -4.91 -4.90
C GLN A 276 29.33 -6.15 -4.01
N ALA A 277 28.18 -6.48 -3.40
CA ALA A 277 28.02 -7.64 -2.52
C ALA A 277 28.05 -8.96 -3.29
N SER A 278 27.48 -9.01 -4.50
CA SER A 278 27.55 -10.14 -5.44
C SER A 278 27.34 -11.52 -4.76
N ASN A 279 27.95 -12.58 -5.27
CA ASN A 279 27.96 -13.92 -4.66
C ASN A 279 29.18 -14.13 -3.74
N TRP A 280 29.64 -13.08 -3.05
CA TRP A 280 30.76 -13.18 -2.12
C TRP A 280 30.36 -13.92 -0.83
N ASP A 281 31.37 -14.37 -0.09
CA ASP A 281 31.17 -14.95 1.25
C ASP A 281 30.63 -13.91 2.24
N PHE A 282 30.00 -14.40 3.31
CA PHE A 282 29.24 -13.60 4.27
C PHE A 282 30.02 -12.41 4.84
N GLU A 283 31.25 -12.62 5.30
CA GLU A 283 32.10 -11.55 5.85
C GLU A 283 32.40 -10.45 4.83
N ARG A 284 32.56 -10.82 3.57
CA ARG A 284 32.79 -9.85 2.49
C ARG A 284 31.49 -9.11 2.14
N LYS A 285 30.34 -9.78 2.15
CA LYS A 285 29.03 -9.12 1.99
C LYS A 285 28.78 -8.10 3.10
N LYS A 286 28.97 -8.47 4.37
CA LYS A 286 28.85 -7.55 5.52
C LYS A 286 29.72 -6.30 5.36
N LYS A 287 30.98 -6.46 4.95
CA LYS A 287 31.87 -5.32 4.65
C LYS A 287 31.36 -4.47 3.49
N ALA A 288 30.80 -5.07 2.43
CA ALA A 288 30.23 -4.34 1.29
C ALA A 288 28.97 -3.54 1.66
N TYR A 289 28.18 -4.00 2.63
CA TYR A 289 27.01 -3.26 3.13
C TYR A 289 27.41 -1.90 3.76
N PHE A 290 28.65 -1.78 4.25
CA PHE A 290 29.20 -0.61 4.98
C PHE A 290 30.35 0.13 4.29
N ARG A 291 30.85 -0.37 3.15
CA ARG A 291 32.01 0.26 2.49
C ARG A 291 31.68 1.71 2.09
N ASN A 292 32.56 2.64 2.47
CA ASN A 292 32.52 4.11 2.27
C ASN A 292 31.77 4.93 3.35
N GLY A 293 31.92 4.61 4.63
CA GLY A 293 31.59 5.51 5.75
C GLY A 293 30.10 5.89 5.88
N SER A 294 29.22 5.23 5.12
CA SER A 294 27.79 5.52 5.07
C SER A 294 27.01 4.38 5.72
N VAL A 295 26.37 4.69 6.85
CA VAL A 295 25.50 3.81 7.64
C VAL A 295 24.47 3.13 6.73
N CYS A 296 24.20 1.84 6.96
CA CYS A 296 23.08 1.17 6.28
C CYS A 296 21.77 1.75 6.85
N PRO A 297 20.93 2.38 6.03
CA PRO A 297 19.73 3.07 6.52
C PRO A 297 18.55 2.12 6.81
N PHE A 298 18.72 0.83 6.52
CA PHE A 298 17.66 -0.18 6.60
C PHE A 298 17.83 -1.03 7.85
N ALA A 299 16.90 -0.93 8.80
CA ALA A 299 16.89 -1.73 10.02
C ALA A 299 16.91 -3.24 9.74
N VAL A 300 16.19 -3.69 8.71
CA VAL A 300 16.14 -5.10 8.27
C VAL A 300 17.52 -5.61 7.87
N THR A 301 18.38 -4.73 7.32
CA THR A 301 19.75 -5.08 6.94
C THR A 301 20.72 -4.94 8.11
N THR A 302 20.49 -4.01 9.02
CA THR A 302 21.32 -3.85 10.23
C THR A 302 21.32 -5.11 11.08
N GLN A 303 20.18 -5.79 11.22
CA GLN A 303 20.06 -7.08 11.91
C GLN A 303 20.97 -8.19 11.35
N VAL A 304 21.32 -8.12 10.06
CA VAL A 304 22.22 -9.10 9.42
C VAL A 304 23.65 -8.93 9.91
N LEU A 305 24.03 -7.71 10.29
CA LEU A 305 25.41 -7.36 10.64
C LEU A 305 25.82 -7.92 11.98
N ASP A 306 24.87 -8.03 12.90
CA ASP A 306 25.12 -8.50 14.26
C ASP A 306 25.32 -10.01 14.32
N LYS A 307 25.11 -10.72 13.20
CA LYS A 307 25.29 -12.18 13.12
C LYS A 307 26.71 -12.54 12.69
N SER A 308 27.34 -13.47 13.39
CA SER A 308 28.66 -14.05 13.05
C SER A 308 28.55 -15.27 12.14
N VAL A 309 27.37 -15.89 12.07
CA VAL A 309 27.04 -17.03 11.21
C VAL A 309 25.72 -16.78 10.48
N TRP A 310 25.53 -17.45 9.35
CA TRP A 310 24.30 -17.37 8.57
C TRP A 310 23.87 -18.77 8.14
N ASN A 311 23.40 -19.57 9.10
CA ASN A 311 22.91 -20.93 8.89
C ASN A 311 21.37 -20.97 8.97
N MET A 312 20.79 -22.16 8.83
CA MET A 312 19.33 -22.35 8.85
C MET A 312 18.68 -21.78 10.12
N GLU A 313 19.24 -22.07 11.29
CA GLU A 313 18.70 -21.63 12.58
C GLU A 313 18.58 -20.09 12.65
N VAL A 314 19.63 -19.37 12.21
CA VAL A 314 19.62 -17.90 12.17
C VAL A 314 18.56 -17.37 11.20
N VAL A 315 18.45 -17.97 10.02
CA VAL A 315 17.48 -17.53 9.00
C VAL A 315 16.05 -17.81 9.44
N GLU A 316 15.77 -18.96 10.04
CA GLU A 316 14.44 -19.31 10.56
C GLU A 316 14.04 -18.46 11.75
N ALA A 317 14.96 -18.20 12.69
CA ALA A 317 14.69 -17.29 13.81
C ALA A 317 14.30 -15.91 13.29
N ARG A 318 15.10 -15.37 12.35
CA ARG A 318 14.79 -14.09 11.72
C ARG A 318 13.48 -14.12 10.92
N GLN A 319 13.19 -15.19 10.19
CA GLN A 319 11.91 -15.36 9.49
C GLN A 319 10.74 -15.24 10.47
N ARG A 320 10.79 -15.95 11.60
CA ARG A 320 9.73 -15.88 12.63
C ARG A 320 9.57 -14.48 13.20
N ASP A 321 10.67 -13.81 13.56
CA ASP A 321 10.63 -12.47 14.14
C ASP A 321 10.03 -11.44 13.16
N LEU A 322 10.46 -11.48 11.90
CA LEU A 322 9.94 -10.58 10.85
C LEU A 322 8.48 -10.87 10.53
N MET A 323 8.09 -12.15 10.49
CA MET A 323 6.70 -12.54 10.28
C MET A 323 5.80 -12.10 11.42
N GLN A 324 6.27 -12.14 12.67
CA GLN A 324 5.49 -11.67 13.82
C GLN A 324 5.16 -10.17 13.72
N ILE A 325 6.08 -9.36 13.20
CA ILE A 325 5.86 -7.92 12.98
C ILE A 325 4.75 -7.71 11.95
N LEU A 326 4.83 -8.40 10.81
CA LEU A 326 3.83 -8.29 9.74
C LEU A 326 2.46 -8.85 10.16
N ASP A 327 2.45 -9.99 10.85
CA ASP A 327 1.25 -10.64 11.39
C ASP A 327 0.50 -9.73 12.35
N LYS A 328 1.23 -9.05 13.25
CA LYS A 328 0.66 -8.07 14.17
C LYS A 328 0.16 -6.83 13.45
N HIS A 329 0.98 -6.24 12.57
CA HIS A 329 0.64 -5.00 11.86
C HIS A 329 -0.61 -5.16 10.99
N TRP A 330 -0.66 -6.21 10.18
CA TRP A 330 -1.79 -6.50 9.30
C TRP A 330 -2.87 -7.36 9.96
N LYS A 331 -2.81 -7.61 11.27
CA LYS A 331 -3.82 -8.37 12.03
C LYS A 331 -4.21 -9.68 11.31
N LEU A 332 -3.24 -10.59 11.16
CA LEU A 332 -3.44 -11.87 10.45
C LEU A 332 -3.67 -13.05 11.42
N GLY A 333 -3.85 -12.78 12.71
CA GLY A 333 -3.97 -13.78 13.78
C GLY A 333 -5.25 -14.64 13.76
N GLU A 334 -6.30 -14.22 13.06
CA GLU A 334 -7.58 -14.94 12.98
C GLU A 334 -7.69 -15.80 11.71
N ARG A 335 -6.57 -16.02 11.02
CA ARG A 335 -6.48 -16.81 9.79
C ARG A 335 -6.99 -18.24 9.96
N LYS A 336 -7.78 -18.71 8.98
CA LYS A 336 -8.34 -20.08 8.90
C LYS A 336 -8.38 -20.55 7.46
N SER A 337 -8.37 -21.86 7.25
CA SER A 337 -8.64 -22.42 5.92
C SER A 337 -10.10 -22.14 5.53
N MET A 338 -10.39 -22.19 4.23
CA MET A 338 -11.78 -22.03 3.74
C MET A 338 -12.71 -23.09 4.35
N SER A 339 -12.25 -24.33 4.48
CA SER A 339 -13.04 -25.41 5.09
C SER A 339 -13.35 -25.14 6.56
N ASP A 340 -12.36 -24.72 7.35
CA ASP A 340 -12.55 -24.49 8.79
C ASP A 340 -13.46 -23.27 9.01
N TRP A 341 -13.29 -22.22 8.21
CA TRP A 341 -14.11 -21.02 8.31
C TRP A 341 -15.59 -21.28 7.97
N LEU A 342 -15.86 -22.12 6.97
CA LEU A 342 -17.24 -22.51 6.63
C LEU A 342 -17.88 -23.39 7.70
N MET A 343 -17.09 -24.26 8.36
CA MET A 343 -17.60 -25.09 9.46
C MET A 343 -18.00 -24.27 10.70
N ASP A 344 -17.27 -23.19 11.00
CA ASP A 344 -17.60 -22.28 12.11
C ASP A 344 -18.81 -21.36 11.84
N SER A 345 -19.28 -21.31 10.59
CA SER A 345 -20.38 -20.45 10.15
C SER A 345 -21.73 -21.17 10.08
N ILE A 346 -21.76 -22.47 10.40
CA ILE A 346 -22.93 -23.35 10.50
C ILE A 346 -23.28 -23.52 11.98
#